data_AF-A0A1C6AQ56-F1
#
_entry.id   AF-A0A1C6AQ56-F1
#
_cell.length_a   1.000
_cell.length_b   1.000
_cell.length_c   1.000
_cell.angle_alpha   90.00
_cell.angle_beta   90.00
_cell.angle_gamma   90.00
#
_symmetry.space_group_name_H-M   'P 1'
#
loop_
_entity.id
_entity.type
_entity.pdbx_description
1 polymer ?
#
loop_
_entity_poly.entity_id
_entity_poly.type
_entity_poly.pdbx_seq_one_letter_code
_entity_poly.pdbx_strand_id
1 'polypeptide(L)'
;MTIPEPRIYPRTGDNQIVYLKNVSTRPGIIAGDYTIYNDFVNAPRLFRRNNVLYQYPINHDRLIIGKYCSISCGTRFLLASTNHTMRSLATYPFPLFFEEWGLDKSNVADAWYNRGWYHCRKRRVDWL
;
A
#
# COMPACT_ATOMS: atom_id res chain seq x y z
N MET A 1 -12.85 -16.46 -14.99
CA MET A 1 -13.66 -16.65 -13.78
C MET A 1 -13.41 -15.46 -12.86
N THR A 2 -14.45 -14.74 -12.47
CA THR A 2 -14.39 -13.57 -11.57
C THR A 2 -15.08 -13.92 -10.25
N ILE A 3 -14.65 -13.32 -9.14
CA ILE A 3 -15.36 -13.44 -7.86
C ILE A 3 -16.71 -12.74 -8.03
N PRO A 4 -17.85 -13.37 -7.67
CA PRO A 4 -19.14 -12.69 -7.64
C PRO A 4 -19.07 -11.47 -6.69
N GLU A 5 -19.47 -10.30 -7.18
CA GLU A 5 -19.57 -9.09 -6.37
C GLU A 5 -20.78 -9.18 -5.41
N PRO A 6 -20.68 -8.80 -4.12
CA PRO A 6 -19.50 -8.41 -3.35
C PRO A 6 -19.18 -9.46 -2.26
N ARG A 7 -18.54 -10.59 -2.62
CA ARG A 7 -18.07 -11.57 -1.62
C ARG A 7 -16.79 -11.06 -0.94
N ILE A 8 -16.88 -10.56 0.30
CA ILE A 8 -15.70 -10.14 1.08
C ILE A 8 -14.96 -11.35 1.66
N TYR A 9 -15.70 -12.27 2.28
CA TYR A 9 -15.14 -13.41 2.99
C TYR A 9 -15.15 -14.65 2.08
N PRO A 10 -14.00 -15.34 1.91
CA PRO A 10 -13.93 -16.53 1.06
C PRO A 10 -14.62 -17.74 1.70
N ARG A 11 -14.79 -17.79 3.02
CA ARG A 11 -15.40 -18.91 3.76
C ARG A 11 -16.49 -18.41 4.69
N THR A 12 -17.58 -19.17 4.81
CA THR A 12 -18.66 -18.87 5.75
C THR A 12 -18.16 -19.04 7.19
N GLY A 13 -18.43 -18.07 8.06
CA GLY A 13 -18.02 -18.10 9.47
C GLY A 13 -16.57 -17.70 9.75
N ASP A 14 -15.75 -17.49 8.72
CA ASP A 14 -14.36 -17.03 8.85
C ASP A 14 -14.24 -15.54 8.54
N ASN A 15 -14.06 -14.76 9.60
CA ASN A 15 -13.90 -13.31 9.52
C ASN A 15 -12.43 -12.85 9.49
N GLN A 16 -11.47 -13.78 9.48
CA GLN A 16 -10.03 -13.52 9.53
C GLN A 16 -9.38 -13.48 8.14
N ILE A 17 -10.09 -13.88 7.08
CA ILE A 17 -9.59 -13.83 5.70
C ILE A 17 -10.55 -13.03 4.83
N VAL A 18 -10.02 -12.12 4.01
CA VAL A 18 -10.81 -11.34 3.06
C VAL A 18 -10.21 -11.41 1.65
N TYR A 19 -11.06 -11.30 0.63
CA TYR A 19 -10.62 -10.91 -0.70
C TYR A 19 -10.19 -9.45 -0.67
N LEU A 20 -8.89 -9.21 -0.89
CA LEU A 20 -8.27 -7.91 -0.69
C LEU A 20 -8.84 -6.85 -1.64
N LYS A 21 -9.17 -7.25 -2.88
CA LYS A 21 -9.82 -6.40 -3.87
C LYS A 21 -11.11 -5.76 -3.34
N ASN A 22 -11.91 -6.53 -2.61
CA ASN A 22 -13.25 -6.12 -2.18
C ASN A 22 -13.24 -5.28 -0.89
N VAL A 23 -12.11 -5.21 -0.19
CA VAL A 23 -11.90 -4.33 0.97
C VAL A 23 -11.04 -3.10 0.63
N SER A 24 -10.44 -3.05 -0.58
CA SER A 24 -9.58 -1.97 -1.06
C SER A 24 -10.34 -1.01 -1.99
N THR A 25 -11.36 -0.32 -1.47
CA THR A 25 -12.32 0.46 -2.28
C THR A 25 -11.88 1.88 -2.65
N ARG A 26 -10.77 2.39 -2.08
CA ARG A 26 -10.29 3.76 -2.31
C ARG A 26 -9.12 3.82 -3.30
N PRO A 27 -8.94 4.93 -4.05
CA PRO A 27 -7.81 5.10 -4.95
C PRO A 27 -6.45 4.99 -4.23
N GLY A 28 -5.47 4.39 -4.89
CA GLY A 28 -4.10 4.22 -4.38
C GLY A 28 -3.72 2.80 -3.93
N ILE A 29 -4.68 1.87 -3.83
CA ILE A 29 -4.43 0.44 -3.60
C ILE A 29 -5.21 -0.35 -4.65
N ILE A 30 -4.52 -1.15 -5.44
CA ILE A 30 -5.10 -1.99 -6.49
C ILE A 30 -4.72 -3.43 -6.17
N ALA A 31 -5.71 -4.28 -5.93
CA ALA A 31 -5.50 -5.71 -5.71
C ALA A 31 -6.17 -6.52 -6.81
N GLY A 32 -5.44 -7.50 -7.33
CA GLY A 32 -5.95 -8.43 -8.33
C GLY A 32 -6.97 -9.43 -7.77
N ASP A 33 -7.69 -10.08 -8.68
CA ASP A 33 -8.67 -11.11 -8.33
C ASP A 33 -8.03 -12.25 -7.54
N TYR A 34 -8.82 -12.85 -6.65
CA TYR A 34 -8.42 -13.99 -5.80
C TYR A 34 -7.22 -13.73 -4.89
N THR A 35 -6.80 -12.47 -4.74
CA THR A 35 -5.82 -12.10 -3.72
C THR A 35 -6.47 -12.02 -2.36
N ILE A 36 -5.94 -12.76 -1.40
CA ILE A 36 -6.44 -12.82 -0.03
C ILE A 36 -5.50 -12.08 0.92
N TYR A 37 -6.11 -11.50 1.96
CA TYR A 37 -5.40 -11.04 3.14
C TYR A 37 -5.95 -11.79 4.36
N ASN A 38 -5.05 -12.37 5.16
CA ASN A 38 -5.39 -12.99 6.43
C ASN A 38 -4.87 -12.12 7.59
N ASP A 39 -5.70 -11.86 8.59
CA ASP A 39 -5.34 -11.19 9.83
C ASP A 39 -6.14 -11.77 10.99
N PHE A 40 -5.44 -12.32 11.97
CA PHE A 40 -6.02 -12.87 13.20
C PHE A 40 -5.81 -11.96 14.42
N VAL A 41 -5.12 -10.82 14.24
CA VAL A 41 -4.83 -9.84 15.31
C VAL A 41 -5.73 -8.61 15.16
N ASN A 42 -5.85 -8.07 13.94
CA ASN A 42 -6.70 -6.93 13.62
C ASN A 42 -7.80 -7.34 12.63
N ALA A 43 -8.82 -6.49 12.48
CA ALA A 43 -9.85 -6.72 11.48
C ALA A 43 -9.24 -6.65 10.05
N PRO A 44 -9.27 -7.73 9.24
CA PRO A 44 -8.63 -7.76 7.92
C PRO A 44 -9.25 -6.77 6.91
N ARG A 45 -10.50 -6.33 7.16
CA ARG A 45 -11.16 -5.26 6.41
C ARG A 45 -10.48 -3.90 6.55
N LEU A 46 -9.65 -3.71 7.58
CA LEU A 46 -8.89 -2.49 7.84
C LEU A 46 -7.48 -2.50 7.22
N PHE A 47 -7.23 -3.40 6.25
CA PHE A 47 -5.93 -3.55 5.58
C PHE A 47 -5.26 -2.23 5.22
N ARG A 48 -5.98 -1.30 4.58
CA ARG A 48 -5.41 0.01 4.22
C ARG A 48 -4.85 0.74 5.43
N ARG A 49 -5.59 0.79 6.54
CA ARG A 49 -5.21 1.54 7.74
C ARG A 49 -4.02 0.89 8.44
N ASN A 50 -4.01 -0.44 8.51
CA ASN A 50 -3.09 -1.18 9.36
C ASN A 50 -1.81 -1.62 8.62
N ASN A 51 -1.89 -1.79 7.30
CA ASN A 51 -0.85 -2.44 6.51
C ASN A 51 -0.26 -1.52 5.44
N VAL A 52 -0.88 -0.40 5.07
CA VAL A 52 -0.34 0.55 4.08
C VAL A 52 0.07 1.84 4.77
N LEU A 53 1.38 2.06 4.88
CA LEU A 53 1.97 3.13 5.66
C LEU A 53 2.66 4.15 4.75
N TYR A 54 2.67 5.41 5.20
CA TYR A 54 3.34 6.53 4.52
C TYR A 54 2.85 6.78 3.09
N GLN A 55 1.55 6.55 2.84
CA GLN A 55 0.89 6.95 1.60
C GLN A 55 0.35 8.38 1.72
N TYR A 56 1.12 9.37 1.26
CA TYR A 56 0.64 10.74 1.17
C TYR A 56 0.09 11.04 -0.23
N PRO A 57 -1.10 11.66 -0.35
CA PRO A 57 -1.69 11.98 -1.66
C PRO A 57 -0.79 12.82 -2.57
N ILE A 58 0.02 13.70 -1.98
CA ILE A 58 0.97 14.58 -2.68
C ILE A 58 2.02 13.81 -3.49
N ASN A 59 2.34 12.58 -3.08
CA ASN A 59 3.35 11.74 -3.75
C ASN A 59 2.73 10.86 -4.85
N HIS A 60 1.39 10.81 -4.94
CA HIS A 60 0.65 10.05 -5.94
C HIS A 60 0.98 8.54 -6.01
N ASP A 61 1.58 8.00 -4.95
CA ASP A 61 1.99 6.60 -4.85
C ASP A 61 0.80 5.66 -4.94
N ARG A 62 1.00 4.52 -5.62
CA ARG A 62 0.06 3.41 -5.59
C ARG A 62 0.73 2.10 -5.21
N LEU A 63 -0.02 1.30 -4.46
CA LEU A 63 0.28 -0.09 -4.14
C LEU A 63 -0.50 -0.98 -5.12
N ILE A 64 0.22 -1.74 -5.95
CA ILE A 64 -0.37 -2.68 -6.89
C ILE A 64 0.00 -4.09 -6.45
N ILE A 65 -1.01 -4.88 -6.11
CA ILE A 65 -0.88 -6.29 -5.75
C ILE A 65 -1.53 -7.12 -6.87
N GLY A 66 -0.79 -8.09 -7.38
CA GLY A 66 -1.25 -8.97 -8.46
C GLY A 66 -2.45 -9.84 -8.08
N LYS A 67 -2.82 -10.76 -8.97
CA LYS A 67 -3.87 -11.77 -8.74
C LYS A 67 -3.32 -12.97 -7.95
N TYR A 68 -4.19 -13.75 -7.33
CA TYR A 68 -3.85 -15.02 -6.65
C TYR A 68 -2.71 -14.92 -5.62
N CYS A 69 -2.56 -13.76 -4.98
CA CYS A 69 -1.58 -13.54 -3.92
C CYS A 69 -2.17 -13.91 -2.55
N SER A 70 -1.33 -14.38 -1.65
CA SER A 70 -1.70 -14.62 -0.25
C SER A 70 -0.86 -13.69 0.62
N ILE A 71 -1.50 -12.72 1.25
CA ILE A 71 -0.84 -11.76 2.14
C ILE A 71 -1.08 -12.18 3.59
N SER A 72 0.01 -12.35 4.34
CA SER A 72 0.00 -12.84 5.71
C SER A 72 -0.28 -11.74 6.74
N CYS A 73 -0.79 -12.17 7.89
CA CYS A 73 -1.04 -11.33 9.05
C CYS A 73 0.20 -10.51 9.43
N GLY A 74 0.01 -9.21 9.65
CA GLY A 74 1.08 -8.29 10.04
C GLY A 74 1.96 -7.77 8.89
N THR A 75 1.71 -8.17 7.64
CA THR A 75 2.46 -7.62 6.48
C THR A 75 2.33 -6.10 6.43
N ARG A 76 3.43 -5.36 6.25
CA ARG A 76 3.42 -3.90 6.09
C ARG A 76 4.00 -3.49 4.75
N PHE A 77 3.29 -2.61 4.06
CA PHE A 77 3.70 -1.94 2.83
C PHE A 77 4.10 -0.51 3.18
N LEU A 78 5.40 -0.24 3.08
CA LEU A 78 5.97 1.09 3.25
C LEU A 78 6.04 1.77 1.87
N LEU A 79 5.36 2.91 1.70
CA LEU A 79 5.36 3.63 0.41
C LEU A 79 6.47 4.70 0.34
N ALA A 80 6.56 5.44 -0.76
CA ALA A 80 7.77 6.19 -1.13
C ALA A 80 8.10 7.31 -0.15
N SER A 81 7.09 7.80 0.59
CA SER A 81 7.29 8.79 1.65
C SER A 81 8.09 8.30 2.87
N THR A 82 8.54 7.03 2.91
CA THR A 82 9.58 6.59 3.85
C THR A 82 11.00 6.92 3.40
N ASN A 83 11.19 7.23 2.12
CA ASN A 83 12.50 7.43 1.52
C ASN A 83 12.80 8.92 1.48
N HIS A 84 13.75 9.39 2.28
CA HIS A 84 14.20 10.78 2.17
C HIS A 84 14.97 10.99 0.87
N THR A 85 14.89 12.20 0.32
CA THR A 85 15.72 12.59 -0.82
C THR A 85 17.21 12.48 -0.47
N MET A 86 18.00 11.95 -1.41
CA MET A 86 19.47 11.90 -1.32
C MET A 86 20.14 12.95 -2.22
N ARG A 87 19.37 13.96 -2.68
CA ARG A 87 19.89 15.05 -3.52
C ARG A 87 20.64 16.12 -2.73
N SER A 88 20.36 16.23 -1.43
CA SER A 88 21.04 17.15 -0.51
C SER A 88 22.26 16.49 0.12
N LEU A 89 23.17 17.31 0.66
CA LEU A 89 24.32 16.86 1.45
C LEU A 89 23.92 16.12 2.74
N ALA A 90 22.71 16.36 3.24
CA ALA A 90 22.14 15.68 4.39
C ALA A 90 20.80 15.02 4.04
N THR A 91 20.48 13.92 4.73
CA THR A 91 19.18 13.24 4.64
C THR A 91 18.11 13.90 5.51
N TYR A 92 18.39 15.06 6.11
CA TYR A 92 17.39 15.83 6.85
C TYR A 92 16.31 16.35 5.88
N PRO A 93 15.01 16.20 6.19
CA PRO A 93 13.94 16.52 5.26
C PRO A 93 13.61 18.02 5.30
N PHE A 94 14.57 18.88 4.93
CA PHE A 94 14.42 20.34 4.92
C PHE A 94 13.09 20.84 4.32
N PRO A 95 12.62 20.31 3.16
CA PRO A 95 11.39 20.80 2.55
C PRO A 95 10.13 20.58 3.40
N LEU A 96 10.14 19.68 4.38
CA LEU A 96 9.02 19.51 5.32
C LEU A 96 8.92 20.65 6.33
N PHE A 97 10.05 21.26 6.67
CA PHE A 97 10.17 22.36 7.62
C PHE A 97 10.40 23.67 6.88
N PHE A 98 9.65 23.88 5.80
CA PHE A 98 9.88 24.98 4.86
C PHE A 98 9.86 26.37 5.52
N GLU A 99 9.06 26.58 6.58
CA GLU A 99 9.02 27.84 7.33
C GLU A 99 10.35 28.13 8.05
N GLU A 100 10.93 27.13 8.70
CA GLU A 100 12.19 27.25 9.45
C GLU A 100 13.37 27.54 8.51
N TRP A 101 13.36 26.93 7.33
CA TRP A 101 14.47 27.00 6.37
C TRP A 101 14.25 27.99 5.22
N GLY A 102 13.17 28.78 5.26
CA GLY A 102 12.85 29.77 4.23
C GLY A 102 12.64 29.18 2.83
N LEU A 103 12.07 27.98 2.74
CA LEU A 103 11.82 27.26 1.48
C LEU A 103 10.37 27.49 1.00
N ASP A 104 10.15 27.30 -0.31
CA ASP A 104 8.80 27.30 -0.87
C ASP A 104 8.01 26.06 -0.43
N LYS A 105 6.81 26.27 0.11
CA LYS A 105 5.86 25.23 0.50
C LYS A 105 5.49 24.30 -0.66
N SER A 106 5.54 24.77 -1.91
CA SER A 106 5.29 23.92 -3.09
C SER A 106 6.28 22.75 -3.18
N ASN A 107 7.46 22.88 -2.58
CA ASN A 107 8.56 21.92 -2.69
C ASN A 107 8.52 20.84 -1.61
N VAL A 108 7.47 20.77 -0.78
CA VAL A 108 7.32 19.75 0.28
C VAL A 108 7.51 18.32 -0.27
N ALA A 109 7.04 18.05 -1.49
CA ALA A 109 7.20 16.74 -2.13
C ALA A 109 8.67 16.36 -2.39
N ASP A 110 9.58 17.34 -2.50
CA ASP A 110 11.01 17.12 -2.72
C ASP A 110 11.73 16.57 -1.49
N ALA A 111 11.08 16.57 -0.32
CA ALA A 111 11.61 15.91 0.87
C ALA A 111 11.78 14.40 0.66
N TRP A 112 10.99 13.80 -0.23
CA TRP A 112 10.97 12.37 -0.47
C TRP A 112 11.54 11.98 -1.82
N TYR A 113 12.13 10.80 -1.85
CA TYR A 113 12.55 10.15 -3.07
C TYR A 113 11.39 9.35 -3.67
N ASN A 114 10.67 9.98 -4.59
CA ASN A 114 9.53 9.37 -5.28
C ASN A 114 9.93 8.85 -6.66
N ARG A 115 10.37 7.58 -6.75
CA ARG A 115 10.55 6.89 -8.05
C ARG A 115 9.36 6.01 -8.47
N GLY A 116 8.24 6.10 -7.76
CA GLY A 116 6.96 5.51 -8.15
C GLY A 116 6.69 4.10 -7.62
N TRP A 117 5.49 3.64 -8.01
CA TRP A 117 4.73 2.40 -7.80
C TRP A 117 5.42 1.20 -7.13
N TYR A 118 4.80 0.72 -6.05
CA TYR A 118 5.13 -0.57 -5.45
C TYR A 118 4.33 -1.67 -6.12
N HIS A 119 5.03 -2.64 -6.72
CA HIS A 119 4.43 -3.83 -7.32
C HIS A 119 4.75 -5.07 -6.51
N CYS A 120 3.73 -5.67 -5.90
CA CYS A 120 3.79 -7.01 -5.36
C CYS A 120 3.19 -7.99 -6.37
N ARG A 121 4.03 -8.83 -6.99
CA ARG A 121 3.58 -9.87 -7.93
C ARG A 121 4.05 -11.23 -7.46
N LYS A 122 3.13 -12.18 -7.30
CA LYS A 122 3.47 -13.60 -7.24
C LYS A 122 3.90 -14.02 -8.64
N ARG A 123 5.17 -14.42 -8.83
CA ARG A 123 5.60 -15.05 -10.08
C ARG A 123 4.78 -16.33 -10.26
N ARG A 124 4.26 -16.54 -11.46
CA ARG A 124 3.54 -17.76 -11.83
C ARG A 124 4.48 -18.93 -11.52
N VAL A 125 4.12 -19.75 -10.53
CA VAL A 125 4.68 -21.10 -10.41
C VAL A 125 3.70 -21.91 -11.22
N ASP A 126 4.14 -22.45 -12.34
CA ASP A 126 3.31 -23.26 -13.24
C ASP A 126 2.95 -24.56 -12.51
N TRP A 127 1.91 -24.50 -11.68
CA TRP A 127 1.20 -25.63 -11.13
C TRP A 127 -0.27 -25.44 -11.50
N LEU A 128 -0.54 -25.58 -12.79
CA LEU A 128 -1.78 -26.01 -13.44
C LEU A 128 -1.48 -26.20 -14.93
#